data_AF-A0A662ISW0-F1
#
_entry.id   AF-A0A662ISW0-F1
#
_cell.length_a   1.000
_cell.length_b   1.000
_cell.length_c   1.000
_cell.angle_alpha   90.00
_cell.angle_beta   90.00
_cell.angle_gamma   90.00
#
_symmetry.space_group_name_H-M   'P 1'
#
loop_
_entity.id
_entity.type
_entity.pdbx_description
1 polymer ?
#
loop_
_entity_poly.entity_id
_entity_poly.type
_entity_poly.pdbx_seq_one_letter_code
_entity_poly.pdbx_strand_id
1 'polypeptide(L)' 'ELVVLDLLRSQPAVDIESVIFSYGKIIDARPSKAVIIAVPRFTDRARSFVETHSIIGLEGEGPAEIIDRLRKIMV' A
#
# COMPACT_ATOMS: atom_id res chain seq x y z
N GLU A 1 -15.82 -11.32 3.24
CA GLU A 1 -15.13 -10.02 3.33
C GLU A 1 -14.00 -10.00 2.29
N LEU A 2 -13.85 -8.93 1.51
CA LEU A 2 -12.84 -8.85 0.45
C LEU A 2 -11.72 -7.92 0.90
N VAL A 3 -10.51 -8.46 1.02
CA VAL A 3 -9.30 -7.70 1.33
C VAL A 3 -8.43 -7.66 0.07
N VAL A 4 -7.96 -6.47 -0.30
CA VAL A 4 -6.97 -6.30 -1.36
C VAL A 4 -5.64 -5.90 -0.75
N LEU A 5 -4.59 -6.59 -1.18
CA LEU A 5 -3.20 -6.25 -0.89
C LEU A 5 -2.47 -6.05 -2.21
N ASP A 6 -1.80 -4.91 -2.36
CA ASP A 6 -0.91 -4.67 -3.50
C ASP A 6 0.48 -4.28 -2.99
N LEU A 7 1.52 -4.83 -3.62
CA LEU A 7 2.91 -4.59 -3.27
C LEU A 7 3.60 -3.87 -4.40
N LEU A 8 4.09 -2.68 -4.09
CA LEU A 8 4.80 -1.79 -5.00
C LEU A 8 6.26 -1.72 -4.58
N ARG A 9 7.16 -1.93 -5.54
CA ARG A 9 8.60 -1.86 -5.31
C ARG A 9 9.22 -0.88 -6.28
N SER A 10 9.98 0.07 -5.75
CA SER A 10 10.75 1.02 -6.55
C SER A 10 12.00 1.45 -5.78
N GLN A 11 13.03 1.88 -6.50
CA GLN A 11 14.27 2.40 -5.93
C GLN A 11 14.44 3.85 -6.42
N PRO A 12 14.64 4.83 -5.52
CA PRO A 12 14.78 4.71 -4.06
C PRO A 12 13.45 4.71 -3.28
N ALA A 13 12.31 4.99 -3.93
CA ALA A 13 11.00 5.08 -3.30
C ALA A 13 9.87 4.86 -4.33
N VAL A 14 8.68 4.47 -3.84
CA VAL A 14 7.46 4.35 -4.63
C VAL A 14 6.85 5.74 -4.84
N ASP A 15 6.68 6.13 -6.10
CA ASP A 15 6.10 7.40 -6.51
C ASP A 15 4.57 7.36 -6.54
N ILE A 16 3.96 8.52 -6.81
CA ILE A 16 2.51 8.67 -6.76
C ILE A 16 1.84 7.99 -7.96
N GLU A 17 2.50 7.96 -9.12
CA GLU A 17 2.01 7.34 -10.35
C GLU A 17 1.77 5.85 -10.16
N SER A 18 2.72 5.15 -9.51
CA SER A 18 2.58 3.73 -9.16
C SER A 18 1.39 3.47 -8.22
N VAL A 19 1.20 4.35 -7.23
CA VAL A 19 0.08 4.26 -6.28
C VAL A 19 -1.25 4.51 -6.96
N ILE A 20 -1.36 5.49 -7.85
CA ILE A 20 -2.60 5.78 -8.60
C ILE A 20 -2.99 4.59 -9.48
N PHE A 21 -2.02 3.96 -10.15
CA PHE A 21 -2.29 2.79 -10.97
C PHE A 21 -2.80 1.60 -10.14
N SER A 22 -2.22 1.38 -8.95
CA SER A 22 -2.70 0.37 -8.00
C SER A 22 -4.10 0.71 -7.46
N TYR A 23 -4.33 1.98 -7.11
CA TYR A 23 -5.61 2.47 -6.60
C TYR A 23 -6.77 2.23 -7.56
N GLY A 24 -6.56 2.41 -8.87
CA GLY A 24 -7.56 2.09 -9.90
C GLY A 24 -8.09 0.66 -9.78
N LYS A 25 -7.21 -0.32 -9.53
CA LYS A 25 -7.61 -1.72 -9.33
C LYS A 25 -8.38 -1.93 -8.03
N ILE A 26 -7.97 -1.22 -6.97
CA ILE A 26 -8.58 -1.31 -5.63
C ILE A 26 -10.02 -0.80 -5.68
N ILE A 27 -10.28 0.36 -6.30
CA ILE A 27 -11.63 0.94 -6.35
C ILE A 27 -12.60 0.07 -7.13
N ASP A 28 -12.15 -0.56 -8.22
CA ASP A 28 -12.97 -1.43 -9.05
C ASP A 28 -13.40 -2.70 -8.28
N ALA A 29 -12.51 -3.21 -7.43
CA ALA A 29 -12.77 -4.38 -6.60
C ALA A 29 -13.71 -4.12 -5.41
N ARG A 30 -13.88 -2.84 -5.00
CA ARG A 30 -14.68 -2.43 -3.83
C ARG A 30 -14.44 -3.28 -2.56
N PRO A 31 -13.18 -3.41 -2.10
CA PRO A 31 -12.87 -4.20 -0.92
C PRO A 31 -13.39 -3.55 0.36
N SER A 32 -13.57 -4.35 1.41
CA SER A 32 -13.82 -3.81 2.75
C SER A 32 -12.55 -3.25 3.39
N LYS A 33 -11.38 -3.73 2.96
CA LYS A 33 -10.06 -3.29 3.42
C LYS A 33 -9.06 -3.33 2.26
N ALA A 34 -8.35 -2.23 2.06
CA ALA A 34 -7.30 -2.09 1.06
C ALA A 34 -5.97 -1.77 1.73
N VAL A 35 -4.92 -2.48 1.34
CA VAL A 35 -3.56 -2.28 1.82
C VAL A 35 -2.62 -2.09 0.63
N ILE A 36 -1.90 -0.99 0.59
CA ILE A 36 -0.77 -0.78 -0.34
C ILE A 36 0.52 -0.85 0.45
N ILE A 37 1.41 -1.72 0.01
CA ILE A 37 2.72 -1.95 0.60
C ILE A 37 3.77 -1.34 -0.32
N ALA A 38 4.60 -0.43 0.17
CA ALA A 38 5.74 0.13 -0.54
C ALA A 38 7.06 -0.44 -0.01
N VAL A 39 7.91 -0.86 -0.94
CA VAL A 39 9.29 -1.26 -0.70
C VAL A 39 10.25 -0.32 -1.46
N PRO A 40 11.17 0.40 -0.78
CA PRO A 40 11.33 0.43 0.68
C PRO A 40 10.34 1.37 1.37
N ARG A 41 9.90 2.43 0.69
CA ARG A 41 9.05 3.50 1.23
C ARG A 41 8.27 4.22 0.13
N PHE A 42 7.28 5.00 0.52
CA PHE A 42 6.63 5.97 -0.35
C PHE A 42 7.44 7.26 -0.44
N THR A 43 7.28 7.97 -1.55
CA THR A 43 7.50 9.42 -1.58
C THR A 43 6.45 10.13 -0.72
N ASP A 44 6.71 11.36 -0.29
CA ASP A 44 5.75 12.12 0.52
C ASP A 44 4.40 12.30 -0.19
N ARG A 45 4.43 12.54 -1.51
CA ARG A 45 3.22 12.64 -2.34
C ARG A 45 2.42 11.34 -2.36
N ALA A 46 3.10 10.21 -2.54
CA ALA A 46 2.47 8.90 -2.52
C ALA A 46 1.87 8.58 -1.14
N ARG A 47 2.57 8.89 -0.05
CA ARG A 47 2.08 8.71 1.33
C ARG A 47 0.81 9.52 1.57
N SER A 48 0.83 10.82 1.24
CA SER A 48 -0.35 11.68 1.38
C SER A 48 -1.54 11.19 0.55
N PHE A 49 -1.29 10.65 -0.65
CA PHE A 49 -2.35 10.07 -1.47
C PHE A 49 -3.02 8.87 -0.78
N VAL A 50 -2.22 7.92 -0.28
CA VAL A 50 -2.71 6.71 0.41
C VAL A 50 -3.54 7.09 1.65
N GLU A 51 -3.04 8.02 2.47
CA GLU A 51 -3.71 8.49 3.69
C GLU A 51 -5.06 9.18 3.38
N THR A 52 -5.12 9.98 2.30
CA THR A 52 -6.34 10.71 1.91
C THR A 52 -7.45 9.77 1.44
N HIS A 53 -7.11 8.65 0.81
CA HIS A 53 -8.08 7.74 0.17
C HIS A 53 -8.49 6.55 1.06
N SER A 54 -8.26 6.63 2.38
CA SER A 54 -8.61 5.57 3.35
C SER A 54 -8.02 4.19 3.02
N ILE A 55 -6.85 4.19 2.37
CA ILE A 55 -6.06 2.97 2.11
C ILE A 55 -5.04 2.83 3.23
N ILE A 56 -4.81 1.60 3.68
CA ILE A 56 -3.76 1.34 4.68
C ILE A 56 -2.41 1.31 3.95
N GLY A 57 -1.56 2.30 4.23
CA GLY A 57 -0.19 2.36 3.74
C GLY A 57 0.79 1.61 4.64
N LEU A 58 1.57 0.70 4.07
CA LEU A 58 2.69 0.04 4.75
C LEU A 58 4.00 0.33 4.02
N GLU A 59 5.02 0.73 4.77
CA GLU A 59 6.40 0.88 4.28
C GLU A 59 7.28 -0.17 4.96
N GLY A 60 8.31 -0.63 4.26
CA GLY A 60 9.29 -1.55 4.82
C GLY A 60 10.39 -1.92 3.83
N GLU A 61 11.60 -2.12 4.35
CA GLU A 61 12.79 -2.41 3.55
C GLU A 61 12.76 -3.81 2.91
N GLY A 62 11.94 -4.72 3.45
CA GLY A 62 11.83 -6.07 2.94
C GLY A 62 10.70 -6.90 3.55
N PRO A 63 10.56 -8.16 3.10
CA PRO A 63 9.40 -8.99 3.44
C PRO A 63 9.21 -9.24 4.93
N ALA A 64 10.29 -9.35 5.71
CA ALA A 64 10.22 -9.62 7.15
C ALA A 64 9.47 -8.51 7.90
N GLU A 65 9.85 -7.25 7.68
CA GLU A 65 9.21 -6.09 8.31
C GLU A 65 7.74 -5.94 7.87
N ILE A 66 7.48 -6.18 6.59
CA ILE A 66 6.13 -6.11 6.01
C ILE A 66 5.19 -7.15 6.63
N ILE A 67 5.64 -8.41 6.75
CA ILE A 67 4.81 -9.50 7.27
C ILE A 67 4.40 -9.24 8.72
N ASP A 68 5.32 -8.75 9.57
CA ASP A 68 5.02 -8.47 10.97
C ASP A 68 3.99 -7.33 11.12
N ARG A 69 4.02 -6.32 10.25
CA ARG A 69 3.03 -5.24 10.22
C ARG A 69 1.68 -5.73 9.67
N LEU A 70 1.69 -6.51 8.59
CA LEU A 70 0.47 -7.08 7.99
C LEU A 70 -0.31 -7.93 9.00
N ARG A 71 0.37 -8.77 9.79
CA ARG A 71 -0.27 -9.59 10.83
C ARG A 71 -1.07 -8.75 11.82
N LYS A 72 -0.61 -7.54 12.17
CA LYS A 72 -1.31 -6.65 13.12
C LYS A 72 -2.55 -6.00 12.51
N ILE A 73 -2.62 -5.89 11.19
CA ILE A 73 -3.74 -5.25 10.46
C ILE A 73 -4.81 -6.26 10.06
N MET A 74 -4.43 -7.53 9.88
CA MET A 74 -5.31 -8.60 9.41
C MET A 74 -6.04 -9.35 10.54
N VAL A 75 -5.72 -9.06 11.81
CA VAL A 75 -6.41 -9.57 13.01
C VAL A 75 -7.64 -8.72 13.31
#